data_AF-A0A816GQY8-F1
#
_entry.id   AF-A0A816GQY8-F1
#
_cell.length_a   1.000
_cell.length_b   1.000
_cell.length_c   1.000
_cell.angle_alpha   90.00
_cell.angle_beta   90.00
_cell.angle_gamma   90.00
#
_symmetry.space_group_name_H-M   'P 1'
#
loop_
_entity.id
_entity.type
_entity.pdbx_description
1 polymer ?
#
loop_
_entity_poly.entity_id
_entity_poly.type
_entity_poly.pdbx_seq_one_letter_code
_entity_poly.pdbx_strand_id
1 'polypeptide(L)'
;VIIMRLLLLFTFVFIIILQITCNSNQCGRQSEIISCADIKGQATFIHCWETSIGQAIYRLVITDTVVMLVIHLVVDPLRSLLTRCCSSKVVVTEQDETINGTSEPPEVFCLWQPLQFELEDYVLDLTYTQTLCWHGLIFCPFLPLISAAKNILIFVVKFLSLALFRKRSQLELSPARTRHIFTGVLLFSFVWALLPISFLATSLRPSRGCGPFRLYSHEPDFYMYYSVRNIVTQIRNNILVNIILKITSAVVIIPLVLILILFSCILTIRRNSYRGASLELYKLLYSSHKVHQLAVKNAPVIVTTSL
;
A
#
# COMPACT_ATOMS: atom_id res chain seq x y z
N VAL A 1 -4.68 -8.56 -6.64
CA VAL A 1 -4.69 -8.14 -5.21
C VAL A 1 -4.75 -6.62 -5.03
N ILE A 2 -3.91 -5.84 -5.73
CA ILE A 2 -3.86 -4.36 -5.64
C ILE A 2 -5.23 -3.69 -5.87
N ILE A 3 -5.88 -4.00 -7.00
CA ILE A 3 -7.20 -3.45 -7.36
C ILE A 3 -8.26 -3.83 -6.31
N MET A 4 -8.23 -5.05 -5.79
CA MET A 4 -9.20 -5.52 -4.78
C MET A 4 -9.06 -4.74 -3.47
N ARG A 5 -7.84 -4.44 -3.02
CA ARG A 5 -7.61 -3.67 -1.79
C ARG A 5 -7.93 -2.18 -1.96
N LEU A 6 -7.67 -1.61 -3.13
CA LEU A 6 -8.11 -0.24 -3.48
C LEU A 6 -9.65 -0.15 -3.55
N LEU A 7 -10.30 -1.17 -4.12
CA LEU A 7 -11.75 -1.26 -4.19
C LEU A 7 -12.37 -1.45 -2.80
N LEU A 8 -11.72 -2.22 -1.91
CA LEU A 8 -12.12 -2.36 -0.51
C LEU A 8 -12.05 -1.01 0.23
N LEU A 9 -10.99 -0.24 0.00
CA LEU A 9 -10.83 1.08 0.63
C LEU A 9 -11.85 2.08 0.08
N PHE A 10 -12.11 2.04 -1.23
CA PHE A 10 -13.15 2.84 -1.87
C PHE A 10 -14.55 2.49 -1.35
N THR A 11 -14.88 1.20 -1.26
CA THR A 11 -16.16 0.75 -0.71
C THR A 11 -16.30 1.11 0.76
N PHE A 12 -15.25 0.98 1.57
CA PHE A 12 -15.26 1.40 2.97
C PHE A 12 -15.54 2.91 3.12
N VAL A 13 -14.84 3.75 2.35
CA VAL A 13 -15.05 5.20 2.35
C VAL A 13 -16.45 5.57 1.83
N PHE A 14 -16.90 4.93 0.77
CA PHE A 14 -18.23 5.13 0.21
C PHE A 14 -19.34 4.71 1.19
N ILE A 15 -19.19 3.57 1.86
CA ILE A 15 -20.09 3.10 2.91
C ILE A 15 -20.11 4.11 4.07
N ILE A 16 -18.96 4.61 4.51
CA ILE A 16 -18.90 5.64 5.55
C ILE A 16 -19.65 6.89 5.12
N ILE A 17 -19.42 7.39 3.91
CA ILE A 17 -20.12 8.58 3.38
C ILE A 17 -21.63 8.32 3.30
N LEU A 18 -22.05 7.15 2.84
CA LEU A 18 -23.46 6.76 2.79
C LEU A 18 -24.08 6.67 4.18
N GLN A 19 -23.39 6.06 5.14
CA GLN A 19 -23.85 5.94 6.52
C GLN A 19 -24.02 7.32 7.15
N ILE A 20 -23.05 8.22 6.98
CA ILE A 20 -23.16 9.59 7.52
C ILE A 20 -24.30 10.36 6.83
N THR A 21 -24.39 10.30 5.50
CA THR A 21 -25.39 11.05 4.73
C THR A 21 -26.81 10.53 4.97
N CYS A 22 -27.00 9.21 5.03
CA CYS A 22 -28.30 8.61 5.33
C CYS A 22 -28.71 8.84 6.78
N ASN A 23 -27.78 8.75 7.73
CA ASN A 23 -28.07 8.99 9.14
C ASN A 23 -28.40 10.48 9.41
N SER A 24 -27.78 11.41 8.65
CA SER A 24 -28.17 12.83 8.67
C SER A 24 -29.63 13.06 8.27
N ASN A 25 -30.20 12.19 7.42
CA ASN A 25 -31.59 12.30 6.95
C ASN A 25 -32.60 11.59 7.87
N GLN A 26 -32.13 10.80 8.85
CA GLN A 26 -32.95 10.03 9.79
C GLN A 26 -32.64 10.31 11.27
N CYS A 27 -32.21 11.54 11.60
CA CYS A 27 -31.99 11.95 12.99
C CYS A 27 -33.35 12.11 13.73
N GLY A 28 -33.97 10.98 14.06
CA GLY A 28 -35.27 10.87 14.72
C GLY A 28 -35.58 9.50 15.32
N ARG A 29 -34.87 8.41 14.97
CA ARG A 29 -35.08 7.08 15.57
C ARG A 29 -33.77 6.27 15.57
N GLN A 30 -33.47 5.67 16.74
CA GLN A 30 -32.43 4.68 17.06
C GLN A 30 -31.02 5.14 17.53
N SER A 31 -30.96 5.32 18.86
CA SER A 31 -30.18 4.52 19.85
C SER A 31 -28.66 4.35 19.69
N GLU A 32 -27.91 5.21 20.40
CA GLU A 32 -26.75 4.87 21.24
C GLU A 32 -26.69 5.87 22.42
N ILE A 33 -26.41 5.39 23.63
CA ILE A 33 -26.69 6.06 24.93
C ILE A 33 -25.46 6.86 25.40
N ILE A 34 -25.60 8.18 25.53
CA ILE A 34 -24.86 9.02 26.50
C ILE A 34 -25.87 10.03 27.07
N SER A 35 -26.19 9.89 28.35
CA SER A 35 -27.14 10.76 29.05
C SER A 35 -26.44 12.04 29.52
N CYS A 36 -26.84 13.18 28.96
CA CYS A 36 -26.76 14.47 29.66
C CYS A 36 -28.20 14.96 29.82
N ALA A 37 -28.68 15.05 31.05
CA ALA A 37 -29.99 15.63 31.35
C ALA A 37 -29.93 17.14 31.10
N ASP A 38 -30.79 17.66 30.22
CA ASP A 38 -31.09 19.09 30.17
C ASP A 38 -31.89 19.49 31.43
N ILE A 39 -31.91 20.78 31.78
CA ILE A 39 -32.62 21.36 32.94
C ILE A 39 -34.13 21.00 32.95
N LYS A 40 -34.68 20.57 31.80
CA LYS A 40 -36.06 20.12 31.62
C LYS A 40 -36.27 18.59 31.72
N GLY A 41 -35.26 17.81 32.11
CA GLY A 41 -35.40 16.35 32.28
C GLY A 41 -35.57 15.56 30.98
N GLN A 42 -35.25 16.16 29.82
CA GLN A 42 -35.37 15.51 28.52
C GLN A 42 -34.01 14.94 28.10
N ALA A 43 -33.94 13.62 27.90
CA ALA A 43 -32.74 12.94 27.44
C ALA A 43 -32.45 13.33 25.98
N THR A 44 -31.36 14.05 25.75
CA THR A 44 -30.89 14.40 24.40
C THR A 44 -29.87 13.35 23.94
N PHE A 45 -30.15 12.69 22.81
CA PHE A 45 -29.21 11.76 22.19
C PHE A 45 -28.13 12.53 21.45
N ILE A 46 -26.89 12.48 21.95
CA ILE A 46 -25.75 13.10 21.28
C ILE A 46 -25.05 12.04 20.43
N HIS A 47 -25.33 12.03 19.12
CA HIS A 47 -24.66 11.13 18.18
C HIS A 47 -23.31 11.71 17.74
N CYS A 48 -22.22 10.99 18.03
CA CYS A 48 -20.84 11.40 17.77
C CYS A 48 -20.23 10.67 16.58
N TRP A 49 -20.65 11.03 15.37
CA TRP A 49 -20.27 10.28 14.16
C TRP A 49 -18.76 10.27 13.91
N GLU A 50 -18.08 11.38 14.22
CA GLU A 50 -16.61 11.53 14.09
C GLU A 50 -15.86 10.52 14.96
N THR A 51 -16.32 10.34 16.21
CA THR A 51 -15.69 9.43 17.17
C THR A 51 -15.96 7.98 16.80
N SER A 52 -17.17 7.67 16.32
CA SER A 52 -17.53 6.33 15.85
C SER A 52 -16.65 5.89 14.68
N ILE A 53 -16.42 6.77 13.70
CA ILE A 53 -15.51 6.50 12.57
C ILE A 53 -14.07 6.31 13.06
N GLY A 54 -13.59 7.18 13.94
CA GLY A 54 -12.25 7.05 14.52
C GLY A 54 -12.05 5.70 15.22
N GLN A 55 -13.04 5.27 16.01
CA GLN A 55 -13.01 3.97 16.68
C GLN A 55 -13.06 2.80 15.70
N ALA A 56 -13.86 2.89 14.64
CA ALA A 56 -13.94 1.85 13.60
C ALA A 56 -12.59 1.70 12.88
N ILE A 57 -11.97 2.81 12.46
CA ILE A 57 -10.65 2.80 11.80
C ILE A 57 -9.58 2.28 12.76
N TYR A 58 -9.59 2.72 14.03
CA TYR A 58 -8.65 2.25 15.04
C TYR A 58 -8.75 0.74 15.25
N ARG A 59 -9.97 0.21 15.45
CA ARG A 59 -10.20 -1.24 15.60
C ARG A 59 -9.71 -1.99 14.36
N LEU A 60 -9.99 -1.48 13.17
CA LEU A 60 -9.55 -2.07 11.91
C LEU A 60 -8.01 -2.18 11.82
N VAL A 61 -7.29 -1.11 12.17
CA VAL A 61 -5.81 -1.11 12.18
C VAL A 61 -5.27 -2.16 13.15
N ILE A 62 -5.83 -2.26 14.35
CA ILE A 62 -5.39 -3.24 15.35
C ILE A 62 -5.69 -4.66 14.89
N THR A 63 -6.91 -4.94 14.42
CA THR A 63 -7.26 -6.28 13.93
C THR A 63 -6.43 -6.69 12.72
N ASP A 64 -6.18 -5.78 11.78
CA ASP A 64 -5.28 -6.01 10.65
C ASP A 64 -3.87 -6.33 11.12
N THR A 65 -3.36 -5.60 12.11
CA THR A 65 -2.05 -5.87 12.73
C THR A 65 -1.98 -7.27 13.31
N VAL A 66 -3.00 -7.69 14.08
CA VAL A 66 -3.06 -9.01 14.70
C VAL A 66 -3.13 -10.09 13.64
N VAL A 67 -3.99 -9.95 12.63
CA VAL A 67 -4.13 -10.92 11.53
C VAL A 67 -2.81 -11.07 10.77
N MET A 68 -2.18 -9.95 10.41
CA MET A 68 -0.89 -9.98 9.73
C MET A 68 0.17 -10.64 10.61
N LEU A 69 0.23 -10.34 11.90
CA LEU A 69 1.18 -10.95 12.82
C LEU A 69 0.97 -12.47 12.94
N VAL A 70 -0.28 -12.94 13.00
CA VAL A 70 -0.60 -14.38 13.00
C VAL A 70 -0.16 -15.06 11.71
N ILE A 71 -0.41 -14.45 10.55
CA ILE A 71 0.03 -14.98 9.26
C ILE A 71 1.56 -15.14 9.24
N HIS A 72 2.31 -14.10 9.60
CA HIS A 72 3.77 -14.13 9.52
C HIS A 72 4.43 -14.99 10.62
N LEU A 73 3.82 -15.13 11.80
CA LEU A 73 4.39 -15.93 12.90
C LEU A 73 3.94 -17.39 12.90
N VAL A 74 2.81 -17.72 12.28
CA VAL A 74 2.25 -19.09 12.31
C VAL A 74 2.25 -19.70 10.92
N VAL A 75 1.63 -19.02 9.94
CA VAL A 75 1.41 -19.57 8.61
C VAL A 75 2.72 -19.69 7.83
N ASP A 76 3.53 -18.64 7.83
CA ASP A 76 4.82 -18.62 7.12
C ASP A 76 5.82 -19.69 7.62
N PRO A 77 6.07 -19.84 8.93
CA PRO A 77 6.94 -20.91 9.41
C PRO A 77 6.35 -22.31 9.20
N LEU A 78 5.03 -22.48 9.35
CA LEU A 78 4.37 -23.76 9.05
C LEU A 78 4.52 -24.14 7.58
N ARG A 79 4.34 -23.18 6.67
CA ARG A 79 4.58 -23.35 5.23
C ARG A 79 6.03 -23.72 4.95
N SER A 80 6.99 -23.10 5.64
CA SER A 80 8.41 -23.43 5.50
C SER A 80 8.74 -24.85 6.00
N LEU A 81 8.14 -25.28 7.11
CA LEU A 81 8.32 -26.63 7.65
C LEU A 81 7.74 -27.69 6.71
N LEU A 82 6.51 -27.48 6.21
CA LEU A 82 5.84 -28.41 5.30
C LEU A 82 6.61 -28.57 3.97
N THR A 83 7.11 -27.48 3.40
CA THR A 83 7.92 -27.54 2.17
C THR A 83 9.23 -28.32 2.36
N ARG A 84 9.88 -28.22 3.53
CA ARG A 84 11.05 -29.04 3.87
C ARG A 84 10.70 -30.53 4.03
N CYS A 85 9.58 -30.84 4.69
CA CYS A 85 9.11 -32.23 4.86
C CYS A 85 8.76 -32.90 3.53
N CYS A 86 8.11 -32.18 2.59
CA CYS A 86 7.80 -32.72 1.27
C CYS A 86 9.06 -32.92 0.40
N SER A 87 10.06 -32.03 0.51
CA SER A 87 11.31 -32.17 -0.24
C SER A 87 12.19 -33.32 0.26
N SER A 88 12.11 -33.72 1.54
CA SER A 88 12.86 -34.85 2.10
C SER A 88 12.43 -36.21 1.53
N LYS A 89 11.24 -36.30 0.91
CA LYS A 89 10.75 -37.53 0.28
C LYS A 89 11.07 -37.62 -1.21
N VAL A 90 11.60 -36.55 -1.81
CA VAL A 90 12.07 -36.53 -3.20
C VAL A 90 13.60 -36.44 -3.18
N VAL A 91 14.23 -37.52 -2.73
CA VAL A 91 15.61 -37.80 -3.11
C VAL A 91 15.53 -38.34 -4.53
N VAL A 92 15.69 -37.45 -5.51
CA VAL A 92 16.14 -37.89 -6.84
C VAL A 92 17.56 -38.39 -6.61
N THR A 93 17.71 -39.70 -6.62
CA THR A 93 19.00 -40.36 -6.78
C THR A 93 19.66 -39.82 -8.05
N GLU A 94 20.77 -39.12 -7.89
CA GLU A 94 21.72 -38.85 -8.96
C GLU A 94 22.23 -40.18 -9.52
N GLN A 95 21.75 -40.57 -10.70
CA GLN A 95 22.48 -41.30 -11.73
C GLN A 95 21.60 -41.43 -12.98
N ASP A 96 21.77 -40.52 -13.95
CA ASP A 96 22.22 -40.93 -15.28
C ASP A 96 22.60 -39.72 -16.13
N GLU A 97 23.78 -39.80 -16.75
CA GLU A 97 24.21 -38.89 -17.80
C GLU A 97 23.45 -39.18 -19.10
N THR A 98 23.32 -38.10 -19.90
CA THR A 98 23.20 -38.11 -21.37
C THR A 98 21.92 -38.57 -22.06
N ILE A 99 21.33 -37.58 -22.76
CA ILE A 99 20.91 -37.56 -24.18
C ILE A 99 19.43 -37.19 -24.39
N ASN A 100 19.29 -36.03 -25.05
CA ASN A 100 18.19 -35.56 -25.89
C ASN A 100 16.80 -35.35 -25.27
N GLY A 101 16.39 -34.09 -25.35
CA GLY A 101 15.01 -33.72 -25.67
C GLY A 101 14.18 -33.34 -24.46
N THR A 102 13.85 -32.05 -24.40
CA THR A 102 12.58 -31.50 -23.89
C THR A 102 11.85 -32.38 -22.89
N SER A 103 12.32 -32.39 -21.66
CA SER A 103 11.57 -32.87 -20.51
C SER A 103 11.27 -31.66 -19.64
N GLU A 104 10.00 -31.24 -19.65
CA GLU A 104 9.46 -30.34 -18.64
C GLU A 104 9.79 -30.93 -17.25
N PRO A 105 10.28 -30.10 -16.30
CA PRO A 105 10.56 -30.56 -14.96
C PRO A 105 9.27 -31.12 -14.33
N PRO A 106 9.33 -32.21 -13.56
CA PRO A 106 8.14 -32.80 -12.96
C PRO A 106 7.44 -31.75 -12.08
N GLU A 107 6.21 -31.38 -12.46
CA GLU A 107 5.33 -30.51 -11.69
C GLU A 107 4.90 -31.24 -10.41
N VAL A 108 5.79 -31.28 -9.42
CA VAL A 108 5.36 -31.52 -8.04
C VAL A 108 4.61 -30.27 -7.62
N PHE A 109 3.30 -30.29 -7.80
CA PHE A 109 2.35 -29.31 -7.29
C PHE A 109 2.37 -29.36 -5.75
N CYS A 110 3.45 -28.85 -5.15
CA CYS A 110 3.36 -28.34 -3.81
C CYS A 110 2.39 -27.15 -3.90
N LEU A 111 1.17 -27.30 -3.36
CA LEU A 111 0.14 -26.27 -3.26
C LEU A 111 0.65 -24.94 -2.64
N TRP A 112 1.87 -24.92 -2.12
CA TRP A 112 2.50 -23.80 -1.45
C TRP A 112 3.92 -23.57 -1.99
N GLN A 113 4.09 -22.52 -2.81
CA GLN A 113 5.40 -22.04 -3.29
C GLN A 113 6.36 -21.72 -2.10
N PRO A 114 7.69 -21.84 -2.26
CA PRO A 114 8.64 -21.37 -1.25
C PRO A 114 8.48 -19.87 -1.00
N LEU A 115 8.76 -19.40 0.23
CA LEU A 115 8.67 -17.99 0.62
C LEU A 115 9.64 -17.16 -0.25
N GLN A 116 9.11 -16.49 -1.27
CA GLN A 116 9.84 -15.54 -2.10
C GLN A 116 9.59 -14.13 -1.54
N PHE A 117 10.63 -13.30 -1.49
CA PHE A 117 10.47 -11.89 -1.13
C PHE A 117 9.84 -11.15 -2.32
N GLU A 118 8.52 -11.20 -2.41
CA GLU A 118 7.75 -10.50 -3.44
C GLU A 118 7.53 -9.05 -3.01
N LEU A 119 8.48 -8.17 -3.34
CA LEU A 119 8.46 -6.74 -2.96
C LEU A 119 7.12 -6.04 -3.25
N GLU A 120 6.38 -6.50 -4.26
CA GLU A 120 5.09 -5.95 -4.68
C GLU A 120 4.01 -6.03 -3.60
N ASP A 121 3.92 -7.15 -2.89
CA ASP A 121 2.90 -7.36 -1.84
C ASP A 121 3.18 -6.50 -0.61
N TYR A 122 4.46 -6.25 -0.31
CA TYR A 122 4.89 -5.41 0.80
C TYR A 122 4.54 -3.95 0.55
N VAL A 123 4.81 -3.47 -0.67
CA VAL A 123 4.46 -2.10 -1.03
C VAL A 123 2.95 -1.92 -1.03
N LEU A 124 2.19 -2.95 -1.39
CA LEU A 124 0.74 -2.89 -1.33
C LEU A 124 0.21 -2.80 0.12
N ASP A 125 0.71 -3.63 1.03
CA ASP A 125 0.37 -3.56 2.47
C ASP A 125 0.75 -2.21 3.08
N LEU A 126 1.91 -1.67 2.68
CA LEU A 126 2.37 -0.35 3.11
C LEU A 126 1.42 0.75 2.61
N THR A 127 1.07 0.71 1.33
CA THR A 127 0.16 1.69 0.69
C THR A 127 -1.24 1.63 1.33
N TYR A 128 -1.73 0.42 1.63
CA TYR A 128 -2.99 0.22 2.35
C TYR A 128 -2.95 0.83 3.76
N THR A 129 -1.87 0.56 4.52
CA THR A 129 -1.70 1.13 5.87
C THR A 129 -1.60 2.65 5.84
N GLN A 130 -0.87 3.20 4.87
CA GLN A 130 -0.68 4.64 4.68
C GLN A 130 -1.99 5.36 4.33
N THR A 131 -2.78 4.79 3.41
CA THR A 131 -4.10 5.34 3.06
C THR A 131 -5.06 5.30 4.24
N LEU A 132 -5.11 4.20 4.99
CA LEU A 132 -5.93 4.10 6.21
C LEU A 132 -5.49 5.11 7.28
N CYS A 133 -4.18 5.30 7.43
CA CYS A 133 -3.62 6.31 8.33
C CYS A 133 -4.05 7.73 7.93
N TRP A 134 -4.04 8.07 6.64
CA TRP A 134 -4.49 9.39 6.17
C TRP A 134 -5.96 9.65 6.45
N HIS A 135 -6.82 8.66 6.22
CA HIS A 135 -8.25 8.79 6.53
C HIS A 135 -8.50 8.90 8.04
N GLY A 136 -7.73 8.17 8.85
CA GLY A 136 -7.89 8.16 10.30
C GLY A 136 -7.23 9.33 11.05
N LEU A 137 -6.23 9.99 10.49
CA LEU A 137 -5.45 11.06 11.14
C LEU A 137 -6.33 12.20 11.69
N ILE A 138 -7.40 12.53 10.97
CA ILE A 138 -8.33 13.62 11.29
C ILE A 138 -9.15 13.31 12.55
N PHE A 139 -9.48 12.03 12.75
CA PHE A 139 -10.31 11.57 13.86
C PHE A 139 -9.49 11.03 15.03
N CYS A 140 -8.31 10.47 14.76
CA CYS A 140 -7.42 9.85 15.73
C CYS A 140 -5.95 10.27 15.46
N PRO A 141 -5.44 11.33 16.14
CA PRO A 141 -4.10 11.87 15.86
C PRO A 141 -2.94 10.92 16.19
N PHE A 142 -3.17 9.91 17.03
CA PHE A 142 -2.17 8.89 17.40
C PHE A 142 -2.05 7.73 16.39
N LEU A 143 -2.94 7.67 15.40
CA LEU A 143 -2.96 6.59 14.40
C LEU A 143 -1.67 6.48 13.56
N PRO A 144 -0.97 7.56 13.19
CA PRO A 144 0.32 7.47 12.51
C PRO A 144 1.40 6.80 13.35
N LEU A 145 1.42 7.07 14.65
CA LEU A 145 2.39 6.44 15.56
C LEU A 145 2.16 4.93 15.64
N ILE A 146 0.91 4.51 15.77
CA ILE A 146 0.52 3.09 15.77
C ILE A 146 0.88 2.44 14.43
N SER A 147 0.59 3.12 13.32
CA SER A 147 0.89 2.62 11.97
C SER A 147 2.40 2.47 11.74
N ALA A 148 3.22 3.40 12.24
CA ALA A 148 4.67 3.31 12.18
C ALA A 148 5.19 2.13 13.01
N ALA A 149 4.72 1.99 14.25
CA ALA A 149 5.07 0.85 15.10
C ALA A 149 4.68 -0.49 14.46
N LYS A 150 3.49 -0.59 13.85
CA LYS A 150 3.05 -1.76 13.09
C LYS A 150 4.03 -2.12 11.97
N ASN A 151 4.38 -1.15 11.13
CA ASN A 151 5.26 -1.40 9.98
C ASN A 151 6.66 -1.86 10.42
N ILE A 152 7.19 -1.28 11.50
CA ILE A 152 8.48 -1.72 12.08
C ILE A 152 8.37 -3.15 12.60
N LEU A 153 7.30 -3.47 13.34
CA LEU A 153 7.08 -4.81 13.88
C LEU A 153 7.00 -5.86 12.76
N ILE A 154 6.18 -5.62 11.73
CA ILE A 154 6.04 -6.54 10.59
C ILE A 154 7.38 -6.70 9.85
N PHE A 155 8.11 -5.60 9.65
CA PHE A 155 9.43 -5.64 9.02
C PHE A 155 10.40 -6.53 9.80
N VAL A 156 10.47 -6.38 11.13
CA VAL A 156 11.34 -7.20 11.99
C VAL A 156 10.95 -8.68 11.93
N VAL A 157 9.66 -9.00 12.06
CA VAL A 157 9.17 -10.39 12.00
C VAL A 157 9.54 -11.05 10.66
N LYS A 158 9.35 -10.34 9.56
CA LYS A 158 9.68 -10.85 8.23
C LYS A 158 11.17 -10.99 8.00
N PHE A 159 11.96 -10.02 8.47
CA PHE A 159 13.42 -10.09 8.41
C PHE A 159 13.93 -11.32 9.17
N LEU A 160 13.44 -11.57 10.38
CA LEU A 160 13.77 -12.75 11.17
C LEU A 160 13.34 -14.05 10.46
N SER A 161 12.12 -14.08 9.90
CA SER A 161 11.62 -15.25 9.16
C SER A 161 12.50 -15.59 7.95
N LEU A 162 12.94 -14.58 7.19
CA LEU A 162 13.86 -14.76 6.07
C LEU A 162 15.28 -15.16 6.52
N ALA A 163 15.72 -14.68 7.68
CA ALA A 163 17.02 -15.04 8.25
C ALA A 163 17.05 -16.51 8.70
N LEU A 164 15.98 -17.01 9.33
CA LEU A 164 15.90 -18.35 9.91
C LEU A 164 15.60 -19.45 8.87
N PHE A 165 14.74 -19.17 7.89
CA PHE A 165 14.21 -20.21 6.99
C PHE A 165 14.91 -20.31 5.62
N ARG A 166 16.01 -19.56 5.41
CA ARG A 166 16.65 -19.30 4.11
C ARG A 166 16.97 -20.57 3.27
N LYS A 167 16.43 -20.61 2.04
CA LYS A 167 17.16 -21.03 0.82
C LYS A 167 17.38 -19.76 -0.01
N ARG A 168 18.60 -19.52 -0.49
CA ARG A 168 18.97 -18.33 -1.27
C ARG A 168 18.22 -18.36 -2.61
N SER A 169 17.18 -17.55 -2.79
CA SER A 169 16.53 -17.38 -4.08
C SER A 169 17.43 -16.55 -5.00
N GLN A 170 17.88 -17.14 -6.11
CA GLN A 170 18.73 -16.51 -7.13
C GLN A 170 17.95 -15.71 -8.19
N LEU A 171 16.75 -15.23 -7.87
CA LEU A 171 15.99 -14.48 -8.86
C LEU A 171 16.40 -13.00 -8.81
N GLU A 172 17.40 -12.66 -9.63
CA GLU A 172 17.78 -11.30 -9.98
C GLU A 172 16.65 -10.63 -10.78
N LEU A 173 15.52 -10.29 -10.14
CA LEU A 173 14.64 -9.29 -10.72
C LEU A 173 15.32 -7.92 -10.56
N SER A 174 15.72 -7.35 -11.71
CA SER A 174 16.37 -6.05 -11.82
C SER A 174 15.75 -5.01 -10.85
N PRO A 175 16.50 -4.56 -9.82
CA PRO A 175 16.05 -3.62 -8.79
C PRO A 175 15.50 -2.28 -9.31
N ALA A 176 15.78 -1.95 -10.58
CA ALA A 176 15.43 -0.67 -11.20
C ALA A 176 14.00 -0.60 -11.76
N ARG A 177 13.35 -1.73 -12.08
CA ARG A 177 12.02 -1.73 -12.75
C ARG A 177 10.89 -1.34 -11.80
N THR A 178 11.06 -1.57 -10.50
CA THR A 178 9.99 -1.57 -9.50
C THR A 178 9.82 -0.23 -8.79
N ARG A 179 10.90 0.53 -8.55
CA ARG A 179 10.88 1.80 -7.79
C ARG A 179 9.89 2.84 -8.33
N HIS A 180 9.83 3.03 -9.65
CA HIS A 180 8.98 4.06 -10.25
C HIS A 180 7.50 3.69 -10.29
N ILE A 181 7.18 2.40 -10.48
CA ILE A 181 5.80 1.90 -10.37
C ILE A 181 5.30 2.11 -8.95
N PHE A 182 6.13 1.80 -7.95
CA PHE A 182 5.80 2.01 -6.54
C PHE A 182 5.60 3.49 -6.20
N THR A 183 6.49 4.37 -6.65
CA THR A 183 6.30 5.82 -6.47
C THR A 183 5.00 6.30 -7.11
N GLY A 184 4.67 5.83 -8.32
CA GLY A 184 3.40 6.19 -8.98
C GLY A 184 2.16 5.70 -8.22
N VAL A 185 2.16 4.45 -7.74
CA VAL A 185 1.04 3.88 -6.95
C VAL A 185 0.85 4.64 -5.64
N LEU A 186 1.94 4.97 -4.93
CA LEU A 186 1.88 5.76 -3.69
C LEU A 186 1.28 7.15 -3.94
N LEU A 187 1.74 7.85 -4.97
CA LEU A 187 1.22 9.18 -5.34
C LEU A 187 -0.25 9.13 -5.74
N PHE A 188 -0.64 8.14 -6.55
CA PHE A 188 -2.04 7.94 -6.93
C PHE A 188 -2.92 7.69 -5.71
N SER A 189 -2.47 6.84 -4.78
CA SER A 189 -3.19 6.54 -3.53
C SER A 189 -3.35 7.77 -2.64
N PHE A 190 -2.39 8.70 -2.65
CA PHE A 190 -2.46 9.96 -1.90
C PHE A 190 -3.54 10.88 -2.45
N VAL A 191 -3.52 11.13 -3.77
CA VAL A 191 -4.54 11.96 -4.41
C VAL A 191 -5.93 11.36 -4.17
N TRP A 192 -6.05 10.04 -4.30
CA TRP A 192 -7.30 9.33 -4.06
C TRP A 192 -7.80 9.42 -2.61
N ALA A 193 -6.90 9.41 -1.63
CA ALA A 193 -7.24 9.57 -0.22
C ALA A 193 -7.65 11.02 0.14
N LEU A 194 -7.11 12.02 -0.55
CA LEU A 194 -7.45 13.42 -0.30
C LEU A 194 -8.88 13.79 -0.75
N LEU A 195 -9.40 13.17 -1.80
CA LEU A 195 -10.73 13.45 -2.35
C LEU A 195 -11.87 13.25 -1.32
N PRO A 196 -12.04 12.07 -0.70
CA PRO A 196 -13.10 11.86 0.29
C PRO A 196 -12.87 12.72 1.52
N ILE A 197 -11.64 12.86 2.01
CA ILE A 197 -11.31 13.71 3.15
C ILE A 197 -11.76 15.16 2.91
N SER A 198 -11.45 15.70 1.72
CA SER A 198 -11.82 17.05 1.34
C SER A 198 -13.34 17.21 1.25
N PHE A 199 -14.02 16.21 0.67
CA PHE A 199 -15.48 16.17 0.60
C PHE A 199 -16.13 16.13 1.99
N LEU A 200 -15.65 15.27 2.89
CA LEU A 200 -16.11 15.21 4.28
C LEU A 200 -15.90 16.56 4.98
N ALA A 201 -14.74 17.21 4.77
CA ALA A 201 -14.41 18.46 5.43
C ALA A 201 -15.26 19.66 5.00
N THR A 202 -15.68 19.71 3.73
CA THR A 202 -16.47 20.82 3.17
C THR A 202 -17.97 20.59 3.23
N SER A 203 -18.41 19.33 3.19
CA SER A 203 -19.83 18.99 3.02
C SER A 203 -20.51 18.54 4.31
N LEU A 204 -19.74 18.08 5.32
CA LEU A 204 -20.32 17.59 6.58
C LEU A 204 -20.16 18.58 7.72
N ARG A 205 -21.23 18.64 8.54
CA ARG A 205 -21.28 19.44 9.77
C ARG A 205 -20.71 18.65 10.95
N PRO A 206 -19.95 19.31 11.85
CA PRO A 206 -19.38 18.65 13.02
C PRO A 206 -20.46 18.25 14.02
N SER A 207 -20.16 17.25 14.86
CA SER A 207 -21.05 16.83 15.95
C SER A 207 -21.16 17.93 17.02
N ARG A 208 -22.39 18.22 17.50
CA ARG A 208 -22.63 19.37 18.41
C ARG A 208 -22.12 19.17 19.83
N GLY A 209 -22.22 17.96 20.38
CA GLY A 209 -21.89 17.69 21.79
C GLY A 209 -20.57 16.96 22.05
N CYS A 210 -19.85 16.53 21.01
CA CYS A 210 -18.73 15.61 21.13
C CYS A 210 -17.84 15.59 19.89
N GLY A 211 -16.66 14.99 20.00
CA GLY A 211 -15.70 14.89 18.90
C GLY A 211 -14.63 15.98 18.90
N PRO A 212 -13.55 15.79 18.12
CA PRO A 212 -12.42 16.71 18.06
C PRO A 212 -12.77 18.10 17.52
N PHE A 213 -13.84 18.23 16.73
CA PHE A 213 -14.22 19.49 16.09
C PHE A 213 -15.33 20.28 16.81
N ARG A 214 -15.66 19.92 18.07
CA ARG A 214 -16.80 20.50 18.82
C ARG A 214 -16.68 21.99 19.16
N LEU A 215 -15.47 22.56 19.19
CA LEU A 215 -15.24 23.91 19.75
C LEU A 215 -16.01 25.04 19.04
N TYR A 216 -16.39 24.83 17.78
CA TYR A 216 -17.06 25.82 16.95
C TYR A 216 -18.41 25.30 16.38
N SER A 217 -18.97 24.24 16.96
CA SER A 217 -20.18 23.56 16.45
C SER A 217 -21.50 24.31 16.70
N HIS A 218 -21.45 25.43 17.42
CA HIS A 218 -22.63 26.16 17.91
C HIS A 218 -23.27 27.09 16.86
N GLU A 219 -22.58 27.33 15.75
CA GLU A 219 -23.02 28.21 14.66
C GLU A 219 -23.69 27.41 13.52
N PRO A 220 -24.86 27.85 12.99
CA PRO A 220 -25.70 27.04 12.10
C PRO A 220 -25.10 26.76 10.70
N ASP A 221 -24.07 27.48 10.28
CA ASP A 221 -23.39 27.35 8.98
C ASP A 221 -21.93 26.88 9.09
N PHE A 222 -21.56 26.27 10.24
CA PHE A 222 -20.19 25.86 10.49
C PHE A 222 -19.90 24.44 9.98
N TYR A 223 -18.94 24.33 9.05
CA TYR A 223 -18.41 23.06 8.52
C TYR A 223 -17.04 22.73 9.13
N MET A 224 -16.65 21.45 9.10
CA MET A 224 -15.39 20.96 9.70
C MET A 224 -14.15 21.74 9.22
N TYR A 225 -14.14 22.19 7.96
CA TYR A 225 -13.12 23.07 7.39
C TYR A 225 -12.81 24.31 8.25
N TYR A 226 -13.85 24.95 8.79
CA TYR A 226 -13.67 26.18 9.57
C TYR A 226 -13.06 25.91 10.95
N SER A 227 -13.32 24.74 11.56
CA SER A 227 -12.68 24.36 12.83
C SER A 227 -11.17 24.21 12.64
N VAL A 228 -10.77 23.52 11.58
CA VAL A 228 -9.34 23.36 11.23
C VAL A 228 -8.71 24.73 10.95
N ARG A 229 -9.38 25.58 10.15
CA ARG A 229 -8.89 26.93 9.86
C ARG A 229 -8.71 27.77 11.13
N ASN A 230 -9.66 27.76 12.05
CA ASN A 230 -9.60 28.56 13.28
C ASN A 230 -8.55 28.08 14.27
N ILE A 231 -8.39 26.76 14.44
CA ILE A 231 -7.30 26.19 15.27
C ILE A 231 -5.95 26.63 14.69
N VAL A 232 -5.82 26.55 13.37
CA VAL A 232 -4.61 26.94 12.66
C VAL A 232 -4.30 28.44 12.82
N THR A 233 -5.30 29.32 12.74
CA THR A 233 -5.10 30.76 12.93
C THR A 233 -4.78 31.14 14.38
N GLN A 234 -5.28 30.40 15.36
CA GLN A 234 -4.92 30.57 16.78
C GLN A 234 -3.44 30.24 17.05
N ILE A 235 -2.91 29.19 16.41
CA ILE A 235 -1.53 28.74 16.60
C ILE A 235 -0.54 29.53 15.70
N ARG A 236 -1.04 30.40 14.82
CA ARG A 236 -0.27 31.15 13.80
C ARG A 236 0.78 32.12 14.37
N ASN A 237 0.71 32.48 15.65
CA ASN A 237 1.69 33.38 16.28
C ASN A 237 3.11 32.75 16.36
N ASN A 238 3.22 31.43 16.20
CA ASN A 238 4.51 30.76 16.15
C ASN A 238 5.08 30.81 14.72
N ILE A 239 6.33 31.29 14.57
CA ILE A 239 7.03 31.39 13.28
C ILE A 239 7.03 30.05 12.52
N LEU A 240 7.24 28.93 13.22
CA LEU A 240 7.21 27.58 12.65
C LEU A 240 5.87 27.26 11.99
N VAL A 241 4.77 27.67 12.61
CA VAL A 241 3.41 27.42 12.11
C VAL A 241 3.15 28.27 10.87
N ASN A 242 3.64 29.50 10.82
CA ASN A 242 3.54 30.35 9.63
C ASN A 242 4.31 29.76 8.43
N ILE A 243 5.48 29.16 8.66
CA ILE A 243 6.25 28.45 7.62
C ILE A 243 5.49 27.20 7.15
N ILE A 244 5.03 26.37 8.08
CA ILE A 244 4.26 25.15 7.77
C ILE A 244 2.98 25.49 6.99
N LEU A 245 2.30 26.58 7.34
CA LEU A 245 1.10 27.02 6.66
C LEU A 245 1.33 27.48 5.23
N LYS A 246 2.44 28.18 4.99
CA LYS A 246 2.83 28.56 3.62
C LYS A 246 3.12 27.33 2.77
N ILE A 247 3.81 26.33 3.32
CA ILE A 247 4.11 25.07 2.65
C ILE A 247 2.84 24.26 2.37
N THR A 248 1.88 24.26 3.30
CA THR A 248 0.62 23.49 3.21
C THR A 248 -0.48 24.26 2.48
N SER A 249 -0.17 25.41 1.87
CA SER A 249 -1.16 26.19 1.13
C SER A 249 -1.59 25.48 -0.16
N ALA A 250 -2.85 25.63 -0.56
CA ALA A 250 -3.36 25.06 -1.82
C ALA A 250 -2.54 25.50 -3.04
N VAL A 251 -1.99 26.72 -2.99
CA VAL A 251 -1.12 27.30 -4.02
C VAL A 251 0.20 26.53 -4.16
N VAL A 252 0.67 25.84 -3.12
CA VAL A 252 1.90 25.04 -3.16
C VAL A 252 1.59 23.56 -3.41
N ILE A 253 0.53 23.02 -2.81
CA ILE A 253 0.17 21.61 -2.93
C ILE A 253 -0.26 21.25 -4.36
N ILE A 254 -1.11 22.07 -4.99
CA ILE A 254 -1.63 21.80 -6.34
C ILE A 254 -0.49 21.69 -7.38
N PRO A 255 0.42 22.67 -7.51
CA PRO A 255 1.52 22.55 -8.47
C PRO A 255 2.51 21.45 -8.09
N LEU A 256 2.75 21.19 -6.81
CA LEU A 256 3.62 20.09 -6.38
C LEU A 256 3.05 18.74 -6.84
N VAL A 257 1.76 18.50 -6.64
CA VAL A 257 1.07 17.29 -7.11
C VAL A 257 1.13 17.19 -8.63
N LEU A 258 0.90 18.30 -9.35
CA LEU A 258 1.00 18.34 -10.81
C LEU A 258 2.42 17.98 -11.29
N ILE A 259 3.46 18.54 -10.68
CA ILE A 259 4.86 18.23 -10.98
C ILE A 259 5.15 16.75 -10.71
N LEU A 260 4.66 16.18 -9.60
CA LEU A 260 4.84 14.77 -9.27
C LEU A 260 4.14 13.83 -10.26
N ILE A 261 2.95 14.20 -10.75
CA ILE A 261 2.24 13.47 -11.81
C ILE A 261 3.01 13.56 -13.13
N LEU A 262 3.44 14.76 -13.53
CA LEU A 262 4.23 14.97 -14.74
C LEU A 262 5.56 14.21 -14.69
N PHE A 263 6.25 14.25 -13.55
CA PHE A 263 7.48 13.50 -13.32
C PHE A 263 7.25 11.99 -13.45
N SER A 264 6.18 11.47 -12.85
CA SER A 264 5.81 10.05 -12.99
C SER A 264 5.46 9.67 -14.43
N CYS A 265 4.80 10.56 -15.17
CA CYS A 265 4.48 10.38 -16.59
C CYS A 265 5.75 10.36 -17.45
N ILE A 266 6.65 11.33 -17.27
CA ILE A 266 7.94 11.41 -17.98
C ILE A 266 8.79 10.16 -17.73
N LEU A 267 8.85 9.69 -16.48
CA LEU A 267 9.56 8.46 -16.13
C LEU A 267 8.97 7.23 -16.82
N THR A 268 7.64 7.16 -16.91
CA THR A 268 6.93 6.07 -17.61
C THR A 268 7.24 6.07 -19.10
N ILE A 269 7.20 7.25 -19.74
CA ILE A 269 7.53 7.41 -21.17
C ILE A 269 8.99 7.04 -21.42
N ARG A 270 9.93 7.58 -20.63
CA ARG A 270 11.35 7.24 -20.74
C ARG A 270 11.59 5.74 -20.60
N ARG A 271 10.94 5.08 -19.64
CA ARG A 271 11.06 3.63 -19.45
C ARG A 271 10.58 2.86 -20.67
N ASN A 272 9.46 3.24 -21.26
CA ASN A 272 8.95 2.60 -22.46
C ASN A 272 9.91 2.78 -23.64
N SER A 273 10.54 3.94 -23.75
CA SER A 273 11.60 4.22 -24.74
C SER A 273 12.85 3.38 -24.52
N TYR A 274 13.40 3.32 -23.29
CA TYR A 274 14.56 2.50 -22.95
C TYR A 274 14.30 1.01 -23.18
N ARG A 275 13.09 0.52 -22.84
CA ARG A 275 12.69 -0.87 -23.07
C ARG A 275 12.65 -1.22 -24.57
N GLY A 276 12.19 -0.29 -25.41
CA GLY A 276 12.24 -0.43 -26.86
C GLY A 276 13.69 -0.54 -27.35
N ALA A 277 14.56 0.38 -26.93
CA ALA A 277 15.97 0.38 -27.32
C ALA A 277 16.73 -0.88 -26.85
N SER A 278 16.49 -1.33 -25.61
CA SER A 278 17.12 -2.55 -25.09
C SER A 278 16.67 -3.82 -25.84
N LEU A 279 15.41 -3.86 -26.29
CA LEU A 279 14.89 -4.98 -27.04
C LEU A 279 15.48 -5.03 -28.45
N GLU A 280 15.64 -3.87 -29.10
CA GLU A 280 16.32 -3.76 -30.39
C GLU A 280 17.80 -4.19 -30.29
N LEU A 281 18.51 -3.75 -29.25
CA LEU A 281 19.90 -4.17 -29.01
C LEU A 281 20.01 -5.70 -28.85
N TYR A 282 19.07 -6.32 -28.13
CA TYR A 282 19.04 -7.77 -27.95
C TYR A 282 18.82 -8.52 -29.27
N LYS A 283 17.93 -8.01 -30.13
CA LYS A 283 17.71 -8.57 -31.48
C LYS A 283 18.97 -8.52 -32.33
N LEU A 284 19.73 -7.41 -32.27
CA LEU A 284 20.98 -7.23 -32.99
C LEU A 284 22.09 -8.17 -32.48
N LEU A 285 22.20 -8.34 -31.16
CA LEU A 285 23.15 -9.29 -30.59
C LEU A 285 22.81 -10.74 -30.95
N TYR A 286 21.52 -11.10 -30.93
CA TYR A 286 21.07 -12.44 -31.32
C TYR A 286 21.33 -12.73 -32.81
N SER A 287 21.07 -11.77 -33.70
CA SER A 287 21.35 -11.94 -35.13
C SER A 287 22.86 -12.05 -35.40
N SER A 288 23.68 -11.21 -34.76
CA SER A 288 25.14 -11.27 -34.86
C SER A 288 25.71 -12.61 -34.39
N HIS A 289 25.24 -13.10 -33.23
CA HIS A 289 25.65 -14.40 -32.70
C HIS A 289 25.28 -15.56 -33.64
N LYS A 290 24.07 -15.52 -34.24
CA LYS A 290 23.64 -16.53 -35.22
C LYS A 290 24.51 -16.54 -36.47
N VAL A 291 24.91 -15.37 -36.97
CA VAL A 291 25.82 -15.25 -38.13
C VAL A 291 27.21 -15.80 -37.79
N HIS A 292 27.75 -15.49 -36.60
CA HIS A 292 29.03 -16.03 -36.15
C HIS A 292 29.01 -17.56 -36.03
N GLN A 293 27.95 -18.14 -35.47
CA GLN A 293 27.78 -19.60 -35.36
C GLN A 293 27.75 -20.28 -36.74
N LEU A 294 27.07 -19.67 -37.72
CA LEU A 294 27.04 -20.18 -39.10
C LEU A 294 28.41 -20.06 -39.79
N ALA A 295 29.14 -18.98 -39.54
CA ALA A 295 30.50 -18.78 -40.07
C ALA A 295 31.50 -19.81 -39.50
N VAL A 296 31.41 -20.12 -38.20
CA VAL A 296 32.24 -21.15 -37.55
C VAL A 296 31.90 -22.55 -38.06
N LYS A 297 30.60 -22.87 -38.24
CA LYS A 297 30.17 -24.18 -38.74
C LYS A 297 30.58 -24.43 -40.19
N ASN A 298 30.67 -23.37 -40.99
CA ASN A 298 31.06 -23.44 -42.41
C ASN A 298 32.56 -23.21 -42.63
N ALA A 299 33.35 -23.04 -41.57
CA ALA A 299 34.79 -22.89 -41.70
C ALA A 299 35.42 -24.23 -42.15
N PRO A 300 36.23 -24.24 -43.23
CA PRO A 300 36.87 -25.45 -43.69
C PRO A 300 37.85 -25.95 -42.62
N VAL A 301 37.74 -27.24 -42.27
CA VAL A 301 38.70 -27.92 -41.39
C VAL A 301 40.02 -28.01 -42.15
N ILE A 302 40.96 -27.14 -41.82
CA ILE A 302 42.32 -27.21 -42.35
C ILE A 302 43.00 -28.39 -41.67
N VAL A 303 42.98 -29.54 -42.33
CA VAL A 303 43.79 -30.70 -41.95
C VAL A 303 45.24 -30.34 -42.28
N THR A 304 46.00 -29.92 -41.27
CA THR A 304 47.44 -29.76 -41.40
C THR A 304 48.07 -31.15 -41.46
N THR A 305 48.29 -31.67 -42.67
CA THR A 305 49.22 -32.78 -42.89
C THR A 305 50.64 -32.25 -42.74
N SER A 306 51.22 -32.44 -41.57
CA SER A 306 52.66 -32.28 -41.34
C SER A 306 53.41 -33.39 -42.07
N LEU A 307 54.26 -33.02 -43.02
CA LEU A 307 55.34 -33.83 -43.57
C LEU A 307 56.65 -33.06 -43.37
#